data_AF-A0A952EUB0-F1
#
_entry.id   AF-A0A952EUB0-F1
#
_cell.length_a   1.000
_cell.length_b   1.000
_cell.length_c   1.000
_cell.angle_alpha   90.00
_cell.angle_beta   90.00
_cell.angle_gamma   90.00
#
_symmetry.space_group_name_H-M   'P 1'
#
loop_
_entity.id
_entity.type
_entity.pdbx_description
1 polymer ?
#
loop_
_entity_poly.entity_id
_entity_poly.type
_entity_poly.pdbx_seq_one_letter_code
_entity_poly.pdbx_strand_id
1 'polypeptide(L)'
;MADEPGTGQAVQAPPGAQIPETQPLEIPKTSTSASRRVRARLARRMTAQRSTVNPVLEPLVAVHKESFPKADLSLLQKAYEVAEQRHADQMRRSGDPYITHPLAVANILAELGMDISTLVAALLHDTVEDTG
;
A
#
# COMPACT_ATOMS: atom_id res chain seq x y z
N MET A 1 -75.01 11.84 7.45
CA MET A 1 -75.22 12.38 8.81
C MET A 1 -73.83 12.65 9.37
N ALA A 2 -73.29 13.84 9.53
CA ALA A 2 -73.60 15.25 9.24
C ALA A 2 -72.19 15.90 9.12
N ASP A 3 -71.90 17.09 8.62
CA ASP A 3 -72.64 18.33 8.51
C ASP A 3 -71.88 19.24 7.52
N GLU A 4 -72.57 20.27 7.04
CA GLU A 4 -72.29 21.16 5.90
C GLU A 4 -71.37 22.38 6.26
N PRO A 5 -71.06 23.28 5.30
CA PRO A 5 -69.79 24.02 5.20
C PRO A 5 -69.81 25.47 5.74
N GLY A 6 -68.62 26.06 5.82
CA GLY A 6 -68.38 27.45 6.23
C GLY A 6 -67.81 28.33 5.10
N THR A 7 -68.54 29.42 4.88
CA THR A 7 -68.50 30.50 3.88
C THR A 7 -67.31 31.47 3.92
N GLY A 8 -67.01 32.13 2.79
CA GLY A 8 -66.46 33.52 2.73
C GLY A 8 -65.28 33.68 1.77
N GLN A 9 -65.44 34.12 0.51
CA GLN A 9 -65.41 35.53 0.02
C GLN A 9 -64.28 36.39 0.62
N ALA A 10 -63.52 37.24 -0.10
CA ALA A 10 -63.47 37.67 -1.50
C ALA A 10 -62.19 38.55 -1.66
N VAL A 11 -62.04 39.17 -2.85
CA VAL A 11 -61.23 40.37 -3.20
C VAL A 11 -59.73 40.18 -3.49
N GLN A 12 -59.03 40.91 -4.36
CA GLN A 12 -59.24 41.66 -5.62
C GLN A 12 -57.83 42.21 -5.96
N ALA A 13 -57.29 42.00 -7.17
CA ALA A 13 -56.11 42.72 -7.70
C ALA A 13 -56.61 44.00 -8.44
N PRO A 14 -55.82 45.09 -8.70
CA PRO A 14 -54.57 45.12 -9.50
C PRO A 14 -53.65 46.36 -9.16
N PRO A 15 -52.94 47.08 -10.09
CA PRO A 15 -51.89 46.74 -11.09
C PRO A 15 -50.57 47.54 -10.92
N GLY A 16 -49.50 47.18 -11.67
CA GLY A 16 -48.61 48.20 -12.31
C GLY A 16 -47.08 48.16 -12.11
N ALA A 17 -46.37 48.01 -13.24
CA ALA A 17 -45.11 48.68 -13.65
C ALA A 17 -43.68 48.19 -13.23
N GLN A 18 -43.02 47.52 -14.21
CA GLN A 18 -41.66 47.73 -14.79
C GLN A 18 -40.35 47.55 -13.96
N ILE A 19 -39.33 46.96 -14.65
CA ILE A 19 -38.01 46.40 -14.23
C ILE A 19 -36.88 47.47 -14.33
N PRO A 20 -35.72 47.42 -13.61
CA PRO A 20 -34.49 46.74 -14.13
C PRO A 20 -33.46 46.19 -13.10
N GLU A 21 -32.60 45.28 -13.57
CA GLU A 21 -31.21 44.92 -13.21
C GLU A 21 -30.64 45.07 -11.77
N THR A 22 -30.07 43.96 -11.26
CA THR A 22 -28.72 43.91 -10.65
C THR A 22 -28.24 42.44 -10.56
N GLN A 23 -27.26 42.06 -11.39
CA GLN A 23 -26.23 41.08 -11.01
C GLN A 23 -25.09 41.84 -10.29
N PRO A 24 -24.03 41.24 -9.69
CA PRO A 24 -23.66 39.82 -9.54
C PRO A 24 -23.13 39.45 -8.13
N LEU A 25 -23.02 38.15 -7.82
CA LEU A 25 -21.89 37.67 -7.00
C LEU A 25 -21.38 36.33 -7.57
N GLU A 26 -20.32 36.45 -8.35
CA GLU A 26 -19.47 35.37 -8.83
C GLU A 26 -18.78 34.65 -7.65
N ILE A 27 -18.74 33.32 -7.67
CA ILE A 27 -17.77 32.54 -6.90
C ILE A 27 -16.67 32.12 -7.89
N PRO A 28 -15.45 32.71 -7.85
CA PRO A 28 -14.30 32.08 -8.50
C PRO A 28 -13.86 30.92 -7.60
N LYS A 29 -13.26 29.80 -8.06
CA LYS A 29 -11.99 29.76 -8.78
C LYS A 29 -11.83 28.41 -9.50
N THR A 30 -11.75 28.43 -10.82
CA THR A 30 -11.23 27.31 -11.63
C THR A 30 -9.83 27.66 -12.13
N SER A 31 -8.82 27.35 -11.33
CA SER A 31 -7.43 27.36 -11.80
C SER A 31 -6.57 26.50 -10.88
N THR A 32 -6.26 25.27 -11.31
CA THR A 32 -4.96 24.59 -11.08
C THR A 32 -4.98 23.15 -11.64
N SER A 33 -5.15 23.02 -12.95
CA SER A 33 -5.00 21.72 -13.63
C SER A 33 -3.54 21.24 -13.64
N ALA A 34 -2.56 22.14 -13.69
CA ALA A 34 -1.14 21.81 -13.59
C ALA A 34 -0.75 21.31 -12.18
N SER A 35 -1.13 22.03 -11.12
CA SER A 35 -0.79 21.65 -9.74
C SER A 35 -1.52 20.40 -9.26
N ARG A 36 -2.73 20.10 -9.76
CA ARG A 36 -3.43 18.85 -9.47
C ARG A 36 -2.74 17.63 -10.10
N ARG A 37 -2.20 17.77 -11.32
CA ARG A 37 -1.43 16.71 -12.01
C ARG A 37 -0.06 16.46 -11.38
N VAL A 38 0.63 17.52 -10.95
CA VAL A 38 1.92 17.40 -10.23
C VAL A 38 1.74 16.74 -8.86
N ARG A 39 0.70 17.13 -8.09
CA ARG A 39 0.37 16.48 -6.80
C ARG A 39 0.01 15.00 -6.96
N ALA A 40 -0.75 14.64 -8.00
CA ALA A 40 -1.11 13.25 -8.27
C ALA A 40 0.11 12.36 -8.61
N ARG A 41 1.12 12.91 -9.29
CA ARG A 41 2.39 12.20 -9.57
C ARG A 41 3.26 12.02 -8.32
N LEU A 42 3.30 13.02 -7.42
CA LEU A 42 4.03 12.92 -6.16
C LEU A 42 3.37 11.91 -5.20
N ALA A 43 2.04 11.91 -5.09
CA ALA A 43 1.30 10.96 -4.27
C ALA A 43 1.50 9.50 -4.73
N ARG A 44 1.51 9.24 -6.05
CA ARG A 44 1.85 7.91 -6.60
C ARG A 44 3.28 7.48 -6.28
N ARG A 45 4.23 8.41 -6.18
CA ARG A 45 5.62 8.09 -5.83
C ARG A 45 5.77 7.66 -4.37
N MET A 46 4.92 8.18 -3.47
CA MET A 46 4.94 7.85 -2.05
C MET A 46 4.27 6.50 -1.74
N THR A 47 3.26 6.10 -2.51
CA THR A 47 2.56 4.81 -2.32
C THR A 47 3.16 3.66 -3.13
N ALA A 48 3.94 3.93 -4.18
CA ALA A 48 4.51 2.88 -5.06
C ALA A 48 5.79 2.20 -4.51
N GLN A 49 6.28 2.55 -3.32
CA GLN A 49 7.63 2.16 -2.86
C GLN A 49 7.67 1.36 -1.55
N ARG A 50 6.54 0.91 -1.00
CA ARG A 50 6.58 -0.08 0.10
C ARG A 50 6.40 -1.48 -0.45
N SER A 51 7.50 -2.06 -0.94
CA SER A 51 7.63 -3.51 -0.92
C SER A 51 7.64 -3.92 0.55
N THR A 52 6.51 -4.41 1.07
CA THR A 52 6.42 -4.92 2.44
C THR A 52 7.04 -6.32 2.46
N VAL A 53 8.37 -6.37 2.61
CA VAL A 53 9.06 -7.62 2.92
C VAL A 53 8.65 -8.08 4.31
N ASN A 54 8.70 -9.39 4.55
CA ASN A 54 8.47 -9.95 5.88
C ASN A 54 9.46 -9.30 6.87
N PRO A 55 9.00 -8.85 8.06
CA PRO A 55 9.85 -8.21 9.05
C PRO A 55 11.11 -9.02 9.42
N VAL A 56 11.04 -10.35 9.39
CA VAL A 56 12.19 -11.24 9.64
C VAL A 56 13.32 -11.03 8.63
N LEU A 57 12.99 -10.61 7.41
CA LEU A 57 13.97 -10.33 6.36
C LEU A 57 14.53 -8.92 6.43
N GLU A 58 13.99 -8.01 7.25
CA GLU A 58 14.46 -6.61 7.31
C GLU A 58 15.97 -6.49 7.57
N PRO A 59 16.58 -7.23 8.52
CA PRO A 59 18.02 -7.17 8.74
C PRO A 59 18.82 -7.62 7.51
N LEU A 60 18.43 -8.74 6.91
CA LEU A 60 19.06 -9.29 5.70
C LEU A 60 18.98 -8.30 4.52
N VAL A 61 17.78 -7.74 4.32
CA VAL A 61 17.50 -6.78 3.26
C VAL A 61 18.27 -5.47 3.47
N ALA A 62 18.42 -5.02 4.71
CA ALA A 62 19.19 -3.82 5.03
C ALA A 62 20.64 -3.97 4.58
N VAL A 63 21.31 -5.05 5.00
CA VAL A 63 22.70 -5.36 4.63
C VAL A 63 22.84 -5.53 3.11
N HIS A 64 21.97 -6.32 2.48
CA HIS A 64 22.06 -6.59 1.05
C HIS A 64 21.90 -5.30 0.21
N LYS A 65 21.04 -4.36 0.64
CA LYS A 65 20.82 -3.10 -0.07
C LYS A 65 22.00 -2.13 -0.03
N GLU A 66 22.95 -2.31 0.88
CA GLU A 66 24.19 -1.52 0.88
C GLU A 66 24.99 -1.76 -0.41
N SER A 67 25.04 -3.02 -0.84
CA SER A 67 25.73 -3.42 -2.08
C SER A 67 24.82 -3.40 -3.30
N PHE A 68 23.52 -3.69 -3.13
CA PHE A 68 22.55 -3.79 -4.23
C PHE A 68 21.29 -2.91 -4.01
N PRO A 69 21.38 -1.57 -4.13
CA PRO A 69 20.27 -0.66 -3.81
C PRO A 69 19.01 -0.83 -4.66
N LYS A 70 19.15 -1.46 -5.85
CA LYS A 70 18.08 -1.69 -6.82
C LYS A 70 17.66 -3.17 -6.90
N ALA A 71 18.12 -4.03 -5.99
CA ALA A 71 17.75 -5.43 -5.98
C ALA A 71 16.22 -5.61 -5.90
N ASP A 72 15.69 -6.51 -6.72
CA ASP A 72 14.31 -6.97 -6.59
C ASP A 72 14.24 -8.03 -5.49
N LEU A 73 13.56 -7.70 -4.40
CA LEU A 73 13.44 -8.56 -3.21
C LEU A 73 12.27 -9.54 -3.32
N SER A 74 11.48 -9.50 -4.40
CA SER A 74 10.30 -10.35 -4.54
C SER A 74 10.65 -11.84 -4.53
N LEU A 75 11.79 -12.21 -5.12
CA LEU A 75 12.26 -13.59 -5.15
C LEU A 75 12.79 -14.04 -3.78
N LEU A 76 13.48 -13.16 -3.06
CA LEU A 76 13.99 -13.41 -1.71
C LEU A 76 12.84 -13.66 -0.73
N GLN A 77 11.78 -12.84 -0.81
CA GLN A 77 10.56 -13.00 -0.02
C GLN A 77 9.92 -14.38 -0.24
N LYS A 78 9.74 -14.77 -1.50
CA LYS A 78 9.16 -16.08 -1.85
C LYS A 78 10.04 -17.24 -1.38
N ALA A 79 11.36 -17.10 -1.51
CA ALA A 79 12.31 -18.12 -1.05
C ALA A 79 12.20 -18.34 0.46
N TYR A 80 12.09 -17.24 1.23
CA TYR A 80 11.85 -17.31 2.67
C TYR A 80 10.53 -18.02 3.01
N GLU A 81 9.43 -17.65 2.37
CA GLU A 81 8.11 -18.26 2.61
C GLU A 81 8.14 -19.78 2.35
N VAL A 82 8.80 -20.20 1.28
CA VAL A 82 8.96 -21.63 0.97
C VAL A 82 9.82 -22.32 2.03
N ALA A 83 10.97 -21.76 2.39
CA ALA A 83 11.85 -22.34 3.41
C ALA A 83 11.15 -22.44 4.78
N GLU A 84 10.48 -21.37 5.21
CA GLU A 84 9.72 -21.31 6.46
C GLU A 84 8.63 -22.38 6.49
N GLN A 85 7.86 -22.51 5.40
CA GLN A 85 6.80 -23.51 5.30
C GLN A 85 7.36 -24.94 5.34
N ARG A 86 8.45 -25.19 4.60
CA ARG A 86 9.05 -26.53 4.51
C ARG A 86 9.70 -26.99 5.82
N HIS A 87 10.21 -26.05 6.59
CA HIS A 87 10.86 -26.30 7.87
C HIS A 87 9.97 -26.00 9.08
N ALA A 88 8.65 -25.80 8.89
CA ALA A 88 7.74 -25.30 9.94
C ALA A 88 7.71 -26.18 11.20
N ASP A 89 7.78 -27.51 11.04
CA ASP A 89 7.75 -28.48 12.14
C ASP A 89 9.15 -28.95 12.58
N GLN A 90 10.21 -28.31 12.07
CA GLN A 90 11.59 -28.70 12.31
C GLN A 90 12.26 -27.80 13.34
N MET A 91 13.04 -28.43 14.22
CA MET A 91 13.81 -27.75 15.26
C MET A 91 15.30 -28.04 15.09
N ARG A 92 16.13 -27.04 15.37
CA ARG A 92 17.58 -27.23 15.51
C ARG A 92 17.89 -27.98 16.79
N ARG A 93 19.11 -28.54 16.89
CA ARG A 93 19.63 -29.12 18.14
C ARG A 93 19.64 -28.15 19.32
N SER A 94 19.69 -26.84 19.05
CA SER A 94 19.59 -25.78 20.07
C SER A 94 18.18 -25.61 20.64
N GLY A 95 17.15 -26.12 19.97
CA GLY A 95 15.74 -25.90 20.31
C GLY A 95 15.08 -24.75 19.54
N ASP A 96 15.84 -24.01 18.72
CA ASP A 96 15.29 -22.94 17.88
C ASP A 96 14.60 -23.51 16.63
N PRO A 97 13.62 -22.80 16.04
CA PRO A 97 13.03 -23.17 14.75
C PRO A 97 14.11 -23.31 13.67
N TYR A 98 14.00 -24.33 12.80
CA TYR A 98 15.05 -24.63 11.81
C TYR A 98 15.31 -23.49 10.83
N ILE A 99 14.28 -22.69 10.49
CA ILE A 99 14.39 -21.51 9.60
C ILE A 99 15.47 -20.50 10.03
N THR A 100 15.85 -20.50 11.31
CA THR A 100 16.94 -19.66 11.82
C THR A 100 18.29 -19.98 11.16
N HIS A 101 18.53 -21.22 10.75
CA HIS A 101 19.77 -21.63 10.08
C HIS A 101 19.90 -21.06 8.66
N PRO A 102 18.95 -21.29 7.73
CA PRO A 102 19.02 -20.69 6.39
C PRO A 102 19.08 -19.16 6.42
N LEU A 103 18.39 -18.50 7.36
CA LEU A 103 18.49 -17.05 7.57
C LEU A 103 19.90 -16.60 7.98
N ALA A 104 20.54 -17.30 8.91
CA ALA A 104 21.90 -16.98 9.34
C ALA A 104 22.91 -17.13 8.19
N VAL A 105 22.79 -18.20 7.40
CA VAL A 105 23.63 -18.42 6.20
C VAL A 105 23.43 -17.29 5.19
N ALA A 106 22.18 -16.91 4.91
CA ALA A 106 21.88 -15.80 3.99
C ALA A 106 22.44 -14.46 4.49
N ASN A 107 22.37 -14.17 5.80
CA ASN A 107 22.96 -12.96 6.38
C ASN A 107 24.47 -12.89 6.16
N ILE A 108 25.20 -13.99 6.44
CA ILE A 108 26.65 -14.07 6.22
C ILE A 108 26.97 -13.80 4.74
N LEU A 109 26.22 -14.39 3.81
CA LEU A 109 26.44 -14.18 2.38
C LEU A 109 26.14 -12.74 1.94
N ALA A 110 25.13 -12.10 2.54
CA ALA A 110 24.83 -10.70 2.28
C ALA A 110 25.97 -9.77 2.77
N GLU A 111 26.53 -10.05 3.95
CA GLU A 111 27.71 -9.34 4.48
C GLU A 111 28.94 -9.50 3.60
N LEU A 112 29.09 -10.65 2.94
CA LEU A 112 30.13 -10.90 1.93
C LEU A 112 29.86 -10.26 0.56
N GLY A 113 28.73 -9.54 0.41
CA GLY A 113 28.38 -8.86 -0.83
C GLY A 113 27.81 -9.78 -1.91
N MET A 114 27.25 -10.93 -1.54
CA MET A 114 26.64 -11.85 -2.50
C MET A 114 25.33 -11.31 -3.07
N ASP A 115 25.05 -11.71 -4.31
CA ASP A 115 23.89 -11.25 -5.07
C ASP A 115 22.59 -11.94 -4.63
N ILE A 116 21.45 -11.42 -5.11
CA ILE A 116 20.13 -11.90 -4.71
C ILE A 116 19.92 -13.40 -5.03
N SER A 117 20.51 -13.90 -6.12
CA SER A 117 20.36 -15.30 -6.51
C SER A 117 21.06 -16.24 -5.51
N THR A 118 22.24 -15.84 -5.04
CA THR A 118 22.97 -16.54 -3.98
C THR A 118 22.22 -16.54 -2.65
N LEU A 119 21.60 -15.41 -2.27
CA LEU A 119 20.79 -15.33 -1.05
C LEU A 119 19.54 -16.22 -1.12
N VAL A 120 18.88 -16.25 -2.28
CA VAL A 120 17.74 -17.14 -2.54
C VAL A 120 18.17 -18.61 -2.44
N ALA A 121 19.32 -18.97 -3.03
CA ALA A 121 19.86 -20.33 -2.91
C ALA A 121 20.16 -20.69 -1.45
N ALA A 122 20.73 -19.77 -0.69
CA ALA A 122 21.03 -19.97 0.73
C ALA A 122 19.76 -20.24 1.56
N LEU A 123 18.68 -19.50 1.32
CA LEU A 123 17.40 -19.75 2.01
C LEU A 123 16.83 -21.14 1.68
N LEU A 124 17.09 -21.65 0.48
CA LEU A 124 16.49 -22.89 -0.01
C LEU A 124 17.39 -24.12 0.12
N HIS A 125 18.66 -23.98 0.51
CA HIS A 125 19.68 -25.04 0.34
C HIS A 125 19.31 -26.38 0.97
N ASP A 126 18.75 -26.37 2.17
CA ASP A 126 18.37 -27.58 2.91
C ASP A 126 16.96 -28.08 2.58
N THR A 127 16.16 -27.29 1.84
CA THR A 127 14.74 -27.63 1.62
C THR A 127 14.57 -28.91 0.81
N VAL A 128 15.51 -29.26 -0.08
CA VAL A 128 15.44 -30.49 -0.87
C VAL A 128 15.87 -31.72 -0.06
N GLU A 129 16.85 -31.55 0.83
CA GLU A 129 17.46 -32.66 1.57
C GLU A 129 16.69 -33.00 2.85
N ASP A 130 16.14 -31.98 3.54
CA ASP A 130 15.62 -32.15 4.90
C ASP A 130 14.09 -32.10 5.01
N THR A 131 13.34 -31.88 3.92
CA THR A 131 11.88 -31.60 3.99
C THR A 131 10.99 -32.52 3.15
N GLY A 132 11.52 -33.69 2.77
CA GLY A 132 10.85 -34.73 1.97
C GLY A 132 10.22 -35.85 2.78
#